data_AF-A0A972U1K7-F1
#
_entry.id   AF-A0A972U1K7-F1
#
_cell.length_a   1.000
_cell.length_b   1.000
_cell.length_c   1.000
_cell.angle_alpha   90.00
_cell.angle_beta   90.00
_cell.angle_gamma   90.00
#
_symmetry.space_group_name_H-M   'P 1'
#
loop_
_entity.id
_entity.type
_entity.pdbx_description
1 polymer ?
#
loop_
_entity_poly.entity_id
_entity_poly.type
_entity_poly.pdbx_seq_one_letter_code
_entity_poly.pdbx_strand_id
1 'polypeptide(L)'
;ESWRQGRTASFNVAPPTWTVSVTKNKLLAAGYYGATQGGLEVFAPSTMCVLMAALLVHDLHVEPRDEHPEIGVTRDGIHGGYWRVPHDIRTTLAYTGLVGLPRAYLPEINFR
;
A
#
# COMPACT_ATOMS: atom_id res chain seq x y z
N GLU A 1 -6.13 -24.97 -13.33
CA GLU A 1 -5.37 -25.67 -14.39
C GLU A 1 -4.31 -24.80 -15.05
N SER A 2 -4.58 -23.51 -15.32
CA SER A 2 -3.61 -22.58 -15.94
C SER A 2 -2.29 -22.40 -15.18
N TRP A 3 -2.30 -22.43 -13.84
CA TRP A 3 -1.09 -22.26 -13.01
C TRP A 3 -0.12 -23.43 -13.08
N ARG A 4 -0.58 -24.64 -13.46
CA ARG A 4 0.29 -25.82 -13.62
C ARG A 4 1.12 -25.79 -14.90
N GLN A 5 0.72 -24.96 -15.86
CA GLN A 5 1.37 -24.84 -17.17
C GLN A 5 2.51 -23.80 -17.18
N GLY A 6 2.84 -23.19 -16.02
CA GLY A 6 3.99 -22.29 -15.89
C GLY A 6 3.91 -21.04 -16.76
N ARG A 7 2.82 -20.26 -16.64
CA ARG A 7 2.68 -19.00 -17.38
C ARG A 7 3.37 -17.86 -16.66
N THR A 8 4.09 -17.03 -17.41
CA THR A 8 4.63 -15.76 -16.91
C THR A 8 3.48 -14.87 -16.44
N ALA A 9 3.64 -14.28 -15.26
CA ALA A 9 2.70 -13.34 -14.67
C ALA A 9 3.49 -12.17 -14.07
N SER A 10 2.96 -10.96 -14.23
CA SER A 10 3.42 -9.80 -13.45
C SER A 10 2.66 -9.80 -12.12
N PHE A 11 3.41 -9.68 -11.04
CA PHE A 11 2.87 -9.59 -9.68
C PHE A 11 3.73 -8.62 -8.89
N ASN A 12 3.11 -7.59 -8.32
CA ASN A 12 3.79 -6.51 -7.63
C ASN A 12 3.03 -6.14 -6.35
N VAL A 13 3.76 -5.80 -5.29
CA VAL A 13 3.16 -5.36 -4.03
C VAL A 13 2.73 -3.90 -4.14
N ALA A 14 1.43 -3.69 -4.03
CA ALA A 14 0.80 -2.38 -4.02
C ALA A 14 1.10 -1.57 -2.74
N PRO A 15 1.21 -0.24 -2.83
CA PRO A 15 1.17 0.64 -1.68
C PRO A 15 -0.22 0.70 -1.04
N PRO A 16 -0.30 1.06 0.25
CA PRO A 16 -1.53 1.52 0.87
C PRO A 16 -2.16 2.63 0.01
N THR A 17 -3.46 2.53 -0.26
CA THR A 17 -4.14 3.42 -1.22
C THR A 17 -5.53 3.81 -0.71
N TRP A 18 -5.91 5.09 -0.85
CA TRP A 18 -7.22 5.66 -0.47
C TRP A 18 -8.39 5.16 -1.33
N THR A 19 -8.60 3.85 -1.39
CA THR A 19 -9.69 3.24 -2.16
C THR A 19 -11.02 3.38 -1.42
N VAL A 20 -12.10 3.64 -2.16
CA VAL A 20 -13.46 3.77 -1.60
C VAL A 20 -13.89 2.51 -0.86
N SER A 21 -13.45 1.33 -1.31
CA SER A 21 -13.74 0.05 -0.65
C SER A 21 -13.18 -0.03 0.77
N VAL A 22 -12.05 0.63 1.05
CA VAL A 22 -11.45 0.71 2.38
C VAL A 22 -12.04 1.88 3.18
N THR A 23 -12.05 3.06 2.58
CA THR A 23 -12.35 4.32 3.30
C THR A 23 -13.82 4.51 3.62
N LYS A 24 -14.72 3.77 2.98
CA LYS A 24 -16.15 3.72 3.37
C LYS A 24 -16.35 3.24 4.81
N ASN A 25 -15.42 2.43 5.34
CA ASN A 25 -15.40 2.07 6.74
C ASN A 25 -14.62 3.15 7.52
N LYS A 26 -15.33 3.91 8.34
CA LYS A 26 -14.75 5.03 9.11
C LYS A 26 -13.60 4.61 10.04
N LEU A 27 -13.66 3.40 10.60
CA LEU A 27 -12.58 2.90 11.47
C LEU A 27 -11.31 2.60 10.67
N LEU A 28 -11.44 1.98 9.49
CA LEU A 28 -10.30 1.77 8.59
C LEU A 28 -9.76 3.10 8.04
N ALA A 29 -10.67 4.04 7.71
CA ALA A 29 -10.29 5.37 7.28
C ALA A 29 -9.49 6.13 8.35
N ALA A 30 -9.86 6.00 9.63
CA ALA A 30 -9.09 6.58 10.74
C ALA A 30 -7.65 6.07 10.76
N GLY A 31 -7.44 4.76 10.62
CA GLY A 31 -6.10 4.19 10.52
C GLY A 31 -5.29 4.78 9.36
N TYR A 32 -5.92 4.99 8.21
CA TYR A 32 -5.27 5.59 7.04
C TYR A 32 -4.98 7.09 7.25
N TYR A 33 -5.84 7.82 7.96
CA TYR A 33 -5.63 9.25 8.23
C TYR A 33 -4.44 9.50 9.15
N GLY A 34 -4.20 8.60 10.11
CA GLY A 34 -3.02 8.67 10.97
C GLY A 34 -1.79 7.94 10.43
N ALA A 35 -1.87 7.26 9.27
CA ALA A 35 -0.80 6.39 8.78
C ALA A 35 0.54 7.12 8.62
N THR A 36 0.52 8.39 8.20
CA THR A 36 1.74 9.21 8.03
C THR A 36 2.45 9.48 9.36
N GLN A 37 1.71 9.53 10.48
CA GLN A 37 2.31 9.63 11.82
C GLN A 37 2.99 8.33 12.25
N GLY A 38 2.57 7.20 11.67
CA GLY A 38 3.25 5.92 11.78
C GLY A 38 4.40 5.74 10.78
N GLY A 39 4.69 6.74 9.94
CA GLY A 39 5.72 6.69 8.90
C GLY A 39 5.28 5.98 7.61
N LEU A 40 3.97 5.75 7.42
CA LEU A 40 3.42 5.16 6.20
C LEU A 40 2.74 6.19 5.31
N GLU A 41 3.06 6.12 4.02
CA GLU A 41 2.42 6.89 2.97
C GLU A 41 1.22 6.13 2.40
N VAL A 42 0.08 6.81 2.30
CA VAL A 42 -1.14 6.27 1.68
C VAL A 42 -1.40 7.05 0.40
N PHE A 43 -1.31 6.36 -0.73
CA PHE A 43 -1.34 6.97 -2.06
C PHE A 43 -2.76 7.25 -2.53
N ALA A 44 -2.91 8.25 -3.39
CA ALA A 44 -4.14 8.44 -4.14
C ALA A 44 -4.35 7.27 -5.13
N PRO A 45 -5.60 6.84 -5.38
CA PRO A 45 -5.88 5.76 -6.33
C PRO A 45 -5.33 5.99 -7.73
N SER A 46 -5.33 7.24 -8.21
CA SER A 46 -4.75 7.60 -9.51
C SER A 46 -3.24 7.40 -9.55
N THR A 47 -2.51 7.84 -8.51
CA THR A 47 -1.07 7.63 -8.40
C THR A 47 -0.73 6.15 -8.36
N MET A 48 -1.47 5.38 -7.55
CA MET A 48 -1.32 3.94 -7.47
C MET A 48 -1.54 3.26 -8.83
N CYS A 49 -2.61 3.61 -9.55
CA CYS A 49 -2.91 3.04 -10.86
C CYS A 49 -1.77 3.28 -11.87
N VAL A 50 -1.22 4.49 -11.89
CA VAL A 50 -0.08 4.83 -12.76
C VAL A 50 1.16 4.02 -12.39
N LEU A 51 1.49 3.91 -11.10
CA LEU A 51 2.64 3.14 -10.63
C LEU A 51 2.54 1.66 -11.02
N MET A 52 1.38 1.04 -10.79
CA MET A 52 1.17 -0.37 -11.15
C MET A 52 1.15 -0.61 -12.65
N ALA A 53 0.58 0.32 -13.42
CA ALA A 53 0.61 0.23 -14.87
C ALA A 53 2.06 0.34 -15.39
N ALA A 54 2.87 1.22 -14.81
CA ALA A 54 4.28 1.34 -15.16
C ALA A 54 5.07 0.07 -14.82
N LEU A 55 4.85 -0.54 -13.64
CA LEU A 55 5.47 -1.82 -13.28
C LEU A 55 5.03 -2.95 -14.20
N LEU A 56 3.74 -3.03 -14.55
CA LEU A 56 3.26 -4.01 -15.53
C LEU A 56 3.96 -3.83 -16.88
N VAL A 57 4.07 -2.60 -17.38
CA VAL A 57 4.78 -2.31 -18.64
C VAL A 57 6.25 -2.70 -18.52
N HIS A 58 6.90 -2.38 -17.41
CA HIS A 58 8.29 -2.80 -17.14
C HIS A 58 8.43 -4.32 -17.21
N ASP A 59 7.58 -5.07 -16.52
CA ASP A 59 7.63 -6.54 -16.47
C ASP A 59 7.35 -7.21 -17.82
N LEU A 60 6.66 -6.52 -18.73
CA LEU A 60 6.43 -6.98 -20.10
C LEU A 60 7.62 -6.75 -21.04
N HIS A 61 8.52 -5.82 -20.71
CA HIS A 61 9.64 -5.41 -21.58
C HIS A 61 11.01 -5.83 -21.07
N VAL A 62 11.10 -6.35 -19.84
CA VAL A 62 12.35 -6.76 -19.20
C VAL A 62 12.32 -8.26 -18.95
N GLU A 63 13.39 -8.95 -19.33
CA GLU A 63 13.53 -10.39 -19.07
C GLU A 63 13.51 -10.65 -17.55
N PRO A 64 12.71 -11.61 -17.07
CA PRO A 64 12.70 -11.98 -15.67
C PRO A 64 14.09 -12.39 -15.19
N ARG A 65 14.45 -11.95 -13.98
CA ARG A 65 15.71 -12.36 -13.35
C ARG A 65 15.57 -13.76 -12.78
N ASP A 66 16.62 -14.57 -12.91
CA ASP A 66 16.72 -15.86 -12.22
C ASP A 66 17.08 -15.61 -10.74
N GLU A 67 16.06 -15.35 -9.94
CA GLU A 67 16.18 -15.03 -8.51
C GLU A 67 15.11 -15.70 -7.67
N HIS A 68 15.33 -15.76 -6.36
CA HIS A 68 14.33 -16.30 -5.44
C HIS A 68 13.04 -15.45 -5.49
N PRO A 69 11.85 -16.06 -5.59
CA PRO A 69 10.60 -15.30 -5.79
C PRO A 69 10.34 -14.22 -4.75
N GLU A 70 10.75 -14.44 -3.50
CA GLU A 70 10.61 -13.46 -2.42
C GLU A 70 11.44 -12.20 -2.66
N ILE A 71 12.61 -12.31 -3.32
CA ILE A 71 13.43 -11.17 -3.71
C ILE A 71 12.72 -10.36 -4.81
N GLY A 72 12.13 -11.03 -5.80
CA GLY A 72 11.36 -10.36 -6.85
C GLY A 72 10.18 -9.56 -6.28
N VAL A 73 9.40 -10.18 -5.38
CA VAL A 73 8.24 -9.54 -4.73
C VAL A 73 8.66 -8.33 -3.88
N THR A 74 9.83 -8.40 -3.25
CA THR A 74 10.32 -7.31 -2.38
C THR A 74 10.97 -6.19 -3.19
N ARG A 75 11.85 -6.47 -4.15
CA ARG A 75 12.55 -5.43 -4.92
C ARG A 75 11.60 -4.43 -5.56
N ASP A 76 10.57 -4.92 -6.25
CA ASP A 76 9.67 -4.09 -7.05
C ASP A 76 8.44 -3.64 -6.24
N GLY A 77 8.37 -4.04 -4.96
CA GLY A 77 7.27 -3.73 -4.05
C GLY A 77 7.26 -2.27 -3.59
N ILE A 78 6.12 -1.60 -3.77
CA ILE A 78 5.92 -0.22 -3.34
C ILE A 78 5.14 -0.26 -2.01
N HIS A 79 5.80 -0.49 -0.89
CA HIS A 79 5.15 -0.75 0.39
C HIS A 79 4.74 0.50 1.20
N GLY A 80 4.82 1.69 0.60
CA GLY A 80 4.44 2.96 1.24
C GLY A 80 5.25 3.33 2.49
N GLY A 81 6.53 2.97 2.55
CA GLY A 81 7.42 3.34 3.65
C GLY A 81 7.53 2.30 4.77
N TYR A 82 6.66 1.28 4.82
CA TYR A 82 6.71 0.18 5.81
C TYR A 82 8.10 -0.44 6.08
N TRP A 83 8.88 -0.83 5.07
CA TRP A 83 10.23 -1.40 5.29
C TRP A 83 11.29 -0.39 5.73
N ARG A 84 10.96 0.90 5.75
CA ARG A 84 11.87 1.98 6.14
C ARG A 84 11.62 2.45 7.57
N VAL A 85 10.54 2.02 8.21
CA VAL A 85 10.23 2.38 9.60
C VAL A 85 10.85 1.35 10.56
N PRO A 86 11.30 1.78 11.77
CA PRO A 86 11.95 0.89 12.73
C PRO A 86 10.98 0.02 13.54
N HIS A 87 9.67 0.11 13.27
CA HIS A 87 8.61 -0.54 14.04
C HIS A 87 7.64 -1.31 13.15
N ASP A 88 7.03 -2.37 13.69
CA ASP A 88 5.94 -3.10 13.03
C ASP A 88 4.67 -2.24 13.02
N ILE A 89 4.00 -2.17 11.88
CA ILE A 89 2.79 -1.37 11.68
C ILE A 89 1.70 -1.77 12.68
N ARG A 90 1.63 -3.05 13.04
CA ARG A 90 0.65 -3.58 14.00
C ARG A 90 0.76 -2.90 15.36
N THR A 91 1.96 -2.52 15.77
CA THR A 91 2.19 -1.81 17.04
C THR A 91 1.73 -0.35 16.97
N THR A 92 1.74 0.24 15.79
CA THR A 92 1.29 1.63 15.57
C THR A 92 -0.20 1.78 15.27
N LEU A 93 -0.90 0.69 14.94
CA LEU A 93 -2.32 0.73 14.53
C LEU A 93 -3.23 1.47 15.52
N ALA A 94 -3.04 1.22 16.82
CA ALA A 94 -3.83 1.89 17.85
C ALA A 94 -3.56 3.41 17.87
N TYR A 95 -2.28 3.80 17.80
CA TYR A 95 -1.87 5.21 17.77
C TYR A 95 -2.35 5.92 16.51
N THR A 96 -2.08 5.38 15.32
CA THR A 96 -2.49 5.97 14.05
C THR A 96 -4.01 6.03 13.92
N GLY A 97 -4.71 4.99 14.38
CA GLY A 97 -6.16 4.98 14.48
C GLY A 97 -6.68 6.13 15.34
N LEU A 98 -6.20 6.27 16.58
CA LEU A 98 -6.60 7.33 17.51
C LEU A 98 -6.37 8.72 16.93
N VAL A 99 -5.19 8.95 16.32
CA VAL A 99 -4.87 10.23 15.68
C VAL A 99 -5.80 10.54 14.51
N GLY A 100 -6.22 9.54 13.74
CA GLY A 100 -7.12 9.72 12.61
C GLY A 100 -8.61 9.74 12.94
N LEU A 101 -9.03 9.40 14.16
CA LEU A 101 -10.45 9.36 14.55
C LEU A 101 -11.17 10.71 14.36
N PRO A 102 -10.62 11.87 14.76
CA PRO A 102 -11.30 13.15 14.57
C PRO A 102 -11.65 13.39 13.10
N ARG A 103 -10.70 13.13 12.18
CA ARG A 103 -10.92 13.31 10.74
C ARG A 103 -11.92 12.30 10.15
N ALA A 104 -12.05 11.12 10.72
CA ALA A 104 -12.98 10.09 10.27
C ALA A 104 -14.43 10.32 10.74
N TYR A 105 -14.63 10.89 11.93
CA TYR A 105 -15.95 11.00 12.56
C TYR A 105 -16.46 12.44 12.74
N LEU A 106 -15.57 13.42 12.80
CA LEU A 106 -15.87 14.84 13.01
C LEU A 106 -15.17 15.68 11.92
N PRO A 107 -15.50 15.48 10.62
CA PRO A 107 -14.79 16.13 9.51
C PRO A 107 -14.90 17.66 9.55
N GLU A 108 -15.92 18.21 10.21
CA GLU A 108 -16.08 19.64 10.49
C GLU A 108 -15.03 20.22 11.46
N ILE A 109 -14.39 19.39 12.31
CA ILE A 109 -13.35 19.82 13.25
C ILE A 109 -11.99 19.50 12.65
N ASN A 110 -11.52 20.38 11.77
CA ASN A 110 -10.21 20.25 11.15
C ASN A 110 -9.14 20.89 12.06
N PHE A 111 -8.49 20.07 12.89
CA PHE A 111 -7.27 20.48 13.59
C PHE A 111 -6.15 20.61 12.54
N ARG A 112 -5.98 21.83 12.03
CA ARG A 112 -4.84 22.21 11.20
C ARG A 112 -3.62 22.46 12.06
#